data_AF-A0A8D8S3T9-F1
#
_entry.id   AF-A0A8D8S3T9-F1
#
_cell.length_a   1.000
_cell.length_b   1.000
_cell.length_c   1.000
_cell.angle_alpha   90.00
_cell.angle_beta   90.00
_cell.angle_gamma   90.00
#
_symmetry.space_group_name_H-M   'P 1'
#
loop_
_entity.id
_entity.type
_entity.pdbx_description
1 polymer ?
#
loop_
_entity_poly.entity_id
_entity_poly.type
_entity_poly.pdbx_seq_one_letter_code
_entity_poly.pdbx_strand_id
1 'polypeptide(L)'
;MYGMLLQSVHHFIQLEYGEDVWDKVLKRAGCKVTCFNTHNIYPDILMPDLATACAAVIGGGLTQEYFMEFFGKCFVRYFSNLGYDDSIRATGRYFSDFLKNVDNLHLQMRFSYPKMKSPSMYITSLDKDGVVLVYRSSRQGFTEYLMGMYTLLSNLLV
;
A
#
# COMPACT_ATOMS: atom_id res chain seq x y z
N MET A 1 1.46 -11.28 -2.81
CA MET A 1 0.44 -10.37 -2.23
C MET A 1 -0.92 -10.57 -2.87
N TYR A 2 -1.99 -10.11 -2.23
CA TYR A 2 -3.33 -10.12 -2.84
C TYR A 2 -3.44 -9.07 -3.96
N GLY A 3 -4.27 -9.35 -4.96
CA GLY A 3 -4.44 -8.47 -6.12
C GLY A 3 -5.09 -7.13 -5.80
N MET A 4 -5.78 -6.99 -4.67
CA MET A 4 -6.33 -5.70 -4.23
C MET A 4 -5.28 -4.57 -4.22
N LEU A 5 -4.06 -4.85 -3.73
CA LEU A 5 -2.99 -3.86 -3.69
C LEU A 5 -2.53 -3.45 -5.10
N LEU A 6 -2.60 -4.37 -6.06
CA LEU A 6 -2.19 -4.13 -7.45
C LEU A 6 -3.32 -3.45 -8.24
N GLN A 7 -4.59 -3.72 -7.90
CA GLN A 7 -5.74 -3.01 -8.44
C GLN A 7 -5.71 -1.53 -8.09
N SER A 8 -5.32 -1.17 -6.86
CA SER A 8 -5.16 0.25 -6.50
C SER A 8 -4.07 0.93 -7.32
N VAL A 9 -2.93 0.25 -7.55
CA VAL A 9 -1.85 0.79 -8.39
C VAL A 9 -2.30 0.98 -9.83
N HIS A 10 -2.89 -0.06 -10.42
CA HIS A 10 -3.43 -0.03 -11.79
C HIS A 10 -4.41 1.14 -11.95
N HIS A 11 -5.41 1.24 -11.06
CA HIS A 11 -6.42 2.28 -11.11
C HIS A 11 -5.81 3.69 -11.08
N PHE A 12 -4.92 3.97 -10.13
CA PHE A 12 -4.38 5.32 -9.96
C PHE A 12 -3.29 5.68 -10.97
N ILE A 13 -2.53 4.71 -11.50
CA ILE A 13 -1.63 4.99 -12.63
C ILE A 13 -2.42 5.35 -13.88
N GLN A 14 -3.50 4.63 -14.18
CA GLN A 14 -4.38 5.00 -15.30
C GLN A 14 -5.04 6.37 -15.08
N LEU A 15 -5.49 6.64 -13.86
CA LEU A 15 -6.14 7.91 -13.53
C LEU A 15 -5.19 9.11 -13.68
N GLU A 16 -3.94 8.98 -13.25
CA GLU A 16 -3.00 10.12 -13.17
C GLU A 16 -2.08 10.24 -14.38
N TYR A 17 -1.77 9.13 -15.06
CA TYR A 17 -0.82 9.09 -16.18
C TYR A 17 -1.40 8.52 -17.48
N GLY A 18 -2.62 7.99 -17.46
CA GLY A 18 -3.31 7.45 -18.63
C GLY A 18 -3.02 5.97 -18.91
N GLU A 19 -3.87 5.37 -19.72
CA GLU A 19 -3.80 3.94 -20.09
C GLU A 19 -2.53 3.59 -20.87
N ASP A 20 -2.11 4.46 -21.80
CA ASP A 20 -0.87 4.27 -22.57
C ASP A 20 0.38 4.17 -21.69
N VAL A 21 0.41 4.90 -20.57
CA VAL A 21 1.53 4.82 -19.61
C VAL A 21 1.47 3.51 -18.85
N TRP A 22 0.28 3.09 -18.40
CA TRP A 22 0.11 1.81 -17.73
C TRP A 22 0.56 0.62 -18.58
N ASP A 23 0.22 0.60 -19.86
CA ASP A 23 0.63 -0.46 -20.79
C ASP A 23 2.16 -0.53 -20.96
N LYS A 24 2.82 0.64 -21.05
CA LYS A 24 4.29 0.74 -21.08
C LYS A 24 4.92 0.24 -19.79
N VAL A 25 4.32 0.55 -18.64
CA VAL A 25 4.77 0.09 -17.33
C VAL A 25 4.67 -1.43 -17.23
N LEU A 26 3.53 -2.03 -17.60
CA LEU A 26 3.36 -3.49 -17.61
C LEU A 26 4.39 -4.19 -18.51
N LYS A 27 4.57 -3.68 -19.73
CA LYS A 27 5.55 -4.21 -20.69
C LYS A 27 6.97 -4.13 -20.12
N ARG A 28 7.33 -3.01 -19.49
CA ARG A 28 8.66 -2.82 -18.90
C ARG A 28 8.89 -3.69 -17.66
N ALA A 29 7.87 -3.87 -16.82
CA ALA A 29 7.93 -4.75 -15.66
C ALA A 29 7.93 -6.25 -16.04
N GLY A 30 7.80 -6.59 -17.34
CA GLY A 30 7.64 -7.97 -17.78
C GLY A 30 6.35 -8.62 -17.28
N CYS A 31 5.37 -7.81 -16.86
CA CYS A 31 4.12 -8.29 -16.29
C CYS A 31 3.16 -8.69 -17.41
N LYS A 32 2.81 -9.98 -17.45
CA LYS A 32 1.83 -10.52 -18.42
C LYS A 32 0.38 -10.37 -17.95
N VAL A 33 0.18 -9.90 -16.73
CA VAL A 33 -1.15 -9.73 -16.16
C VAL A 33 -1.72 -8.40 -16.65
N THR A 34 -2.82 -8.47 -17.39
CA THR A 34 -3.52 -7.30 -17.93
C THR A 34 -4.62 -6.80 -17.00
N CYS A 35 -5.15 -7.67 -16.13
CA CYS A 35 -6.18 -7.32 -15.15
C CYS A 35 -5.90 -8.02 -13.81
N PHE A 36 -5.79 -7.23 -12.75
CA PHE A 36 -5.62 -7.73 -11.39
C PHE A 36 -6.97 -8.07 -10.75
N ASN A 37 -7.04 -9.23 -10.08
CA ASN A 37 -8.23 -9.68 -9.36
C ASN A 37 -7.99 -9.64 -7.85
N THR A 38 -8.92 -9.04 -7.10
CA THR A 38 -8.82 -8.76 -5.66
C THR A 38 -8.31 -9.94 -4.83
N HIS A 39 -8.90 -11.12 -5.02
CA HIS A 39 -8.62 -12.32 -4.22
C HIS A 39 -7.54 -13.25 -4.81
N ASN A 40 -6.94 -12.88 -5.95
CA ASN A 40 -5.83 -13.64 -6.53
C ASN A 40 -4.51 -13.30 -5.83
N ILE A 41 -3.58 -14.27 -5.80
CA ILE A 41 -2.25 -14.09 -5.23
C ILE A 41 -1.24 -13.87 -6.35
N TYR A 42 -0.46 -12.81 -6.20
CA TYR A 42 0.61 -12.41 -7.11
C TYR A 42 1.97 -12.44 -6.40
N PRO A 43 3.10 -12.59 -7.12
CA PRO A 43 4.43 -12.52 -6.52
C PRO A 43 4.66 -11.21 -5.76
N ASP A 44 5.36 -11.27 -4.63
CA ASP A 44 5.61 -10.07 -3.81
C ASP A 44 6.53 -9.06 -4.51
N ILE A 45 7.41 -9.53 -5.41
CA ILE A 45 8.34 -8.70 -6.20
C ILE A 45 7.64 -7.82 -7.24
N LEU A 46 6.39 -8.13 -7.60
CA LEU A 46 5.70 -7.40 -8.65
C LEU A 46 5.45 -5.92 -8.30
N MET A 47 5.21 -5.61 -7.02
CA MET A 47 5.01 -4.21 -6.58
C MET A 47 6.26 -3.34 -6.78
N PRO A 48 7.45 -3.71 -6.28
CA PRO A 48 8.67 -2.94 -6.56
C PRO A 48 9.06 -2.96 -8.05
N ASP A 49 8.82 -4.05 -8.79
CA ASP A 49 9.06 -4.07 -10.24
C ASP A 49 8.19 -3.05 -10.99
N LEU A 50 6.91 -2.93 -10.60
CA LEU A 50 6.02 -1.90 -11.12
C LEU A 50 6.50 -0.49 -10.76
N ALA A 51 6.96 -0.26 -9.53
CA ALA A 51 7.48 1.04 -9.10
C ALA A 51 8.72 1.44 -9.92
N THR A 52 9.65 0.51 -10.13
CA THR A 52 10.84 0.71 -10.98
C THR A 52 10.45 0.96 -12.44
N ALA A 53 9.45 0.24 -12.95
CA ALA A 53 8.94 0.46 -14.29
C ALA A 53 8.28 1.83 -14.44
N CYS A 54 7.47 2.26 -13.47
CA CYS A 54 6.89 3.61 -13.41
C CYS A 54 7.98 4.69 -13.44
N ALA A 55 9.00 4.59 -12.57
CA ALA A 55 10.11 5.53 -12.51
C ALA A 55 10.78 5.74 -13.87
N ALA A 56 11.00 4.65 -14.60
CA ALA A 56 11.66 4.71 -15.90
C ALA A 56 10.74 5.12 -17.06
N VAL A 57 9.45 4.81 -17.01
CA VAL A 57 8.49 5.16 -18.08
C VAL A 57 8.02 6.61 -17.95
N ILE A 58 7.69 7.04 -16.74
CA ILE A 58 7.20 8.39 -16.45
C ILE A 58 8.38 9.38 -16.43
N GLY A 59 9.54 8.96 -15.92
CA GLY A 59 10.77 9.74 -15.96
C GLY A 59 10.74 10.95 -15.04
N GLY A 60 11.43 12.03 -15.44
CA GLY A 60 11.45 13.29 -14.67
C GLY A 60 12.31 13.26 -13.39
N GLY A 61 13.19 12.27 -13.24
CA GLY A 61 14.02 12.11 -12.03
C GLY A 61 13.29 11.45 -10.86
N LEU A 62 12.07 10.95 -11.06
CA LEU A 62 11.33 10.18 -10.07
C LEU A 62 11.98 8.81 -9.85
N THR A 63 12.01 8.35 -8.60
CA THR A 63 12.69 7.11 -8.21
C THR A 63 11.69 5.99 -7.90
N GLN A 64 12.20 4.77 -7.69
CA GLN A 64 11.39 3.64 -7.24
C GLN A 64 10.73 3.95 -5.89
N GLU A 65 11.46 4.58 -4.97
CA GLU A 65 11.00 4.98 -3.63
C GLU A 65 9.80 5.92 -3.71
N TYR A 66 9.87 6.91 -4.61
CA TYR A 66 8.75 7.82 -4.88
C TYR A 66 7.49 7.05 -5.30
N PHE A 67 7.63 6.11 -6.24
CA PHE A 67 6.48 5.32 -6.70
C PHE A 67 5.98 4.33 -5.65
N MET A 68 6.86 3.78 -4.81
CA MET A 68 6.44 2.95 -3.68
C MET A 68 5.62 3.77 -2.68
N GLU A 69 6.07 4.99 -2.33
CA GLU A 69 5.29 5.91 -1.50
C GLU A 69 3.94 6.28 -2.15
N PHE A 70 3.96 6.61 -3.43
CA PHE A 70 2.74 6.85 -4.22
C PHE A 70 1.78 5.67 -4.19
N PHE A 71 2.26 4.43 -4.33
CA PHE A 71 1.45 3.23 -4.27
C PHE A 71 0.82 3.01 -2.89
N GLY A 72 1.54 3.37 -1.81
CA GLY A 72 0.98 3.38 -0.46
C GLY A 72 -0.21 4.33 -0.33
N LYS A 73 -0.07 5.54 -0.89
CA LYS A 73 -1.17 6.53 -0.96
C LYS A 73 -2.35 6.01 -1.79
N CYS A 74 -2.07 5.41 -2.94
CA CYS A 74 -3.06 4.79 -3.81
C CYS A 74 -3.90 3.74 -3.06
N PHE A 75 -3.25 2.91 -2.24
CA PHE A 75 -3.95 1.86 -1.51
C PHE A 75 -4.94 2.44 -0.50
N VAL A 76 -4.56 3.44 0.30
CA VAL A 76 -5.49 4.07 1.27
C VAL A 76 -6.67 4.70 0.53
N ARG A 77 -6.43 5.47 -0.55
CA ARG A 77 -7.50 6.07 -1.38
C ARG A 77 -8.45 5.01 -1.94
N TYR A 78 -7.91 3.90 -2.44
CA TYR A 78 -8.70 2.82 -3.01
C TYR A 78 -9.54 2.10 -1.94
N PHE A 79 -8.94 1.84 -0.79
CA PHE A 79 -9.56 1.13 0.32
C PHE A 79 -10.70 1.94 0.95
N SER A 80 -10.56 3.27 1.04
CA SER A 80 -11.63 4.18 1.44
C SER A 80 -12.85 4.09 0.50
N ASN A 81 -12.64 4.02 -0.81
CA ASN A 81 -13.73 3.85 -1.80
C ASN A 81 -14.49 2.52 -1.65
N LEU A 82 -13.87 1.52 -1.03
CA LEU A 82 -14.49 0.22 -0.75
C LEU A 82 -15.20 0.17 0.61
N GLY A 83 -15.29 1.29 1.33
CA GLY A 83 -16.01 1.40 2.61
C GLY A 83 -15.21 0.95 3.84
N TYR A 84 -13.90 0.76 3.71
CA TYR A 84 -13.08 0.34 4.86
C TYR A 84 -12.70 1.49 5.81
N ASP A 85 -13.15 2.71 5.54
CA ASP A 85 -12.99 3.85 6.46
C ASP A 85 -13.55 3.52 7.85
N ASP A 86 -14.70 2.84 7.91
CA ASP A 86 -15.30 2.43 9.18
C ASP A 86 -14.43 1.41 9.91
N SER A 87 -13.79 0.49 9.18
CA SER A 87 -12.87 -0.49 9.77
C SER A 87 -11.61 0.19 10.32
N ILE A 88 -11.11 1.22 9.63
CA ILE A 88 -9.96 2.02 10.09
C ILE A 88 -10.37 2.85 11.31
N ARG A 89 -11.51 3.53 11.28
CA ARG A 89 -12.02 4.32 12.41
C ARG A 89 -12.35 3.47 13.64
N ALA A 90 -12.73 2.20 13.44
CA ALA A 90 -12.93 1.25 14.53
C ALA A 90 -11.62 0.90 15.27
N THR A 91 -10.45 1.18 14.71
CA THR A 91 -9.16 0.97 15.40
C THR A 91 -8.87 2.02 16.48
N GLY A 92 -9.58 3.16 16.46
CA GLY A 92 -9.46 4.22 17.46
C GLY A 92 -9.62 5.63 16.88
N ARG A 93 -9.56 6.63 17.76
CA ARG A 93 -9.77 8.03 17.39
C ARG A 93 -8.49 8.66 16.83
N TYR A 94 -7.36 8.35 17.48
CA TYR A 94 -6.09 8.96 17.17
C TYR A 94 -5.28 8.09 16.22
N PHE A 95 -4.41 8.69 15.41
CA PHE A 95 -3.51 7.92 14.54
C PHE A 95 -2.63 6.92 15.34
N SER A 96 -2.23 7.28 16.56
CA SER A 96 -1.48 6.37 17.44
C SER A 96 -2.30 5.15 17.91
N ASP A 97 -3.63 5.25 17.98
CA ASP A 97 -4.50 4.11 18.28
C ASP A 97 -4.54 3.14 17.10
N PHE A 98 -4.62 3.66 15.88
CA PHE A 98 -4.50 2.84 14.67
C PHE A 98 -3.16 2.09 14.64
N LEU A 99 -2.05 2.79 14.92
CA LEU A 99 -0.73 2.15 14.95
C LEU A 99 -0.62 1.01 15.99
N LYS A 100 -1.35 1.11 17.12
CA LYS A 100 -1.41 0.03 18.13
C LYS A 100 -2.30 -1.13 17.72
N ASN A 101 -3.31 -0.89 16.89
CA ASN A 101 -4.37 -1.85 16.57
C ASN A 101 -4.30 -2.42 15.14
N VAL A 102 -3.39 -1.94 14.30
CA VAL A 102 -3.28 -2.38 12.90
C VAL A 102 -3.02 -3.89 12.76
N ASP A 103 -2.30 -4.51 13.70
CA ASP A 103 -2.10 -5.97 13.71
C ASP A 103 -3.43 -6.71 13.94
N ASN A 104 -4.31 -6.18 14.81
CA ASN A 104 -5.65 -6.73 15.03
C ASN A 104 -6.55 -6.57 13.79
N LEU A 105 -6.48 -5.42 13.11
CA LEU A 105 -7.18 -5.20 11.85
C LEU A 105 -6.73 -6.23 10.80
N HIS A 106 -5.43 -6.47 10.65
CA HIS A 106 -4.91 -7.50 9.74
C HIS A 106 -5.39 -8.90 10.13
N LEU A 107 -5.45 -9.24 11.42
CA LEU A 107 -5.99 -10.52 11.89
C LEU A 107 -7.46 -10.69 11.49
N GLN A 108 -8.29 -9.66 11.62
CA GLN A 108 -9.69 -9.70 11.17
C GLN A 108 -9.78 -9.86 9.65
N MET A 109 -8.95 -9.16 8.90
CA MET A 109 -8.93 -9.26 7.43
C MET A 109 -8.60 -10.67 6.94
N ARG A 110 -7.92 -11.51 7.73
CA ARG A 110 -7.63 -12.91 7.35
C ARG A 110 -8.87 -13.79 7.19
N PHE A 111 -10.03 -13.40 7.74
CA PHE A 111 -11.28 -14.12 7.48
C PHE A 111 -11.68 -14.06 6.00
N SER A 112 -11.50 -12.90 5.36
CA SER A 112 -11.75 -12.70 3.92
C SER A 112 -10.51 -13.00 3.07
N TYR A 113 -9.32 -12.85 3.64
CA TYR A 113 -8.02 -12.99 2.98
C TYR A 113 -7.17 -14.09 3.65
N PRO A 114 -7.54 -15.38 3.56
CA PRO A 114 -6.93 -16.45 4.35
C PRO A 114 -5.43 -16.68 4.09
N LYS A 115 -4.93 -16.28 2.91
CA LYS A 115 -3.50 -16.38 2.53
C LYS A 115 -2.72 -15.08 2.82
N MET A 116 -3.30 -14.15 3.56
CA MET A 116 -2.68 -12.85 3.83
C MET A 116 -1.45 -13.05 4.69
N LYS A 117 -0.32 -12.52 4.21
CA LYS A 117 0.90 -12.35 4.97
C LYS A 117 1.02 -10.87 5.30
N SER A 118 0.44 -10.45 6.42
CA SER A 118 0.51 -9.07 6.88
C SER A 118 1.88 -8.78 7.50
N PRO A 119 2.36 -7.53 7.47
CA PRO A 119 3.42 -7.11 8.37
C PRO A 119 2.92 -7.11 9.82
N SER A 120 3.84 -7.00 10.77
CA SER A 120 3.56 -6.72 12.17
C SER A 120 4.21 -5.42 12.59
N MET A 121 3.47 -4.62 13.36
CA MET A 121 3.90 -3.31 13.83
C MET A 121 3.66 -3.19 15.32
N TYR A 122 4.64 -2.65 16.05
CA TYR A 122 4.44 -2.31 17.46
C TYR A 122 5.20 -1.04 17.84
N ILE A 123 4.65 -0.32 18.80
CA ILE A 123 5.21 0.93 19.31
C ILE A 123 6.17 0.61 20.45
N THR A 124 7.37 1.19 20.41
CA THR A 124 8.36 1.09 21.49
C THR A 124 8.41 2.34 22.36
N SER A 125 8.10 3.51 21.80
CA SER A 125 7.88 4.74 22.54
C SER A 125 6.82 5.61 21.87
N LEU A 126 6.07 6.34 22.69
CA LEU A 126 5.07 7.33 22.29
C LEU A 126 5.16 8.49 23.27
N ASP A 127 5.41 9.69 22.75
CA ASP A 127 5.43 10.92 23.51
C ASP A 127 4.83 12.08 22.70
N LYS A 128 5.03 13.31 23.16
CA LYS A 128 4.51 14.53 22.50
C LYS A 128 5.18 14.83 21.15
N ASP A 129 6.38 14.30 20.92
CA ASP A 129 7.21 14.57 19.74
C ASP A 129 7.02 13.50 18.67
N GLY A 130 6.47 12.32 19.02
CA GLY A 130 5.97 11.35 18.06
C GLY A 130 5.95 9.91 18.54
N VAL A 131 6.18 9.00 17.59
CA VAL A 131 6.11 7.54 17.80
C VAL A 131 7.37 6.88 17.26
N VAL A 132 7.98 5.98 18.05
CA VAL A 132 8.98 5.04 17.55
C VAL A 132 8.30 3.70 17.27
N LEU A 133 8.08 3.44 15.98
CA LEU A 133 7.43 2.24 15.48
C LEU A 133 8.47 1.22 15.00
N VAL A 134 8.31 -0.04 15.41
CA VAL A 134 9.06 -1.15 14.84
C VAL A 134 8.19 -1.83 13.79
N TYR A 135 8.65 -1.81 12.54
CA TYR A 135 8.02 -2.48 11.40
C TYR A 135 8.74 -3.80 11.11
N ARG A 136 7.99 -4.91 11.10
CA ARG A 136 8.49 -6.25 10.76
C ARG A 136 7.69 -6.83 9.60
N SER A 137 8.39 -7.25 8.56
CA SER A 137 7.78 -7.81 7.36
C SER A 137 8.68 -8.86 6.75
N SER A 138 8.09 -9.88 6.13
CA SER A 138 8.83 -10.81 5.26
C SER A 138 9.14 -10.21 3.89
N ARG A 139 8.56 -9.04 3.55
CA ARG A 139 8.80 -8.33 2.29
C ARG A 139 9.84 -7.23 2.48
N GLN A 140 10.79 -7.15 1.57
CA GLN A 140 11.80 -6.09 1.53
C GLN A 140 11.37 -4.98 0.56
N GLY A 141 11.79 -3.74 0.83
CA GLY A 141 11.51 -2.58 -0.04
C GLY A 141 10.10 -1.99 0.08
N PHE A 142 9.40 -2.23 1.19
CA PHE A 142 8.03 -1.72 1.44
C PHE A 142 7.99 -0.57 2.47
N THR A 143 9.14 -0.04 2.88
CA THR A 143 9.20 1.04 3.87
C THR A 143 8.46 2.28 3.35
N GLU A 144 8.79 2.71 2.14
CA GLU A 144 8.25 3.89 1.47
C GLU A 144 6.76 3.70 1.19
N TYR A 145 6.36 2.49 0.80
CA TYR A 145 4.94 2.11 0.67
C TYR A 145 4.17 2.29 1.98
N LEU A 146 4.72 1.82 3.09
CA LEU A 146 4.11 2.00 4.41
C LEU A 146 4.04 3.49 4.79
N MET A 147 5.10 4.25 4.53
CA MET A 147 5.12 5.69 4.80
C MET A 147 4.06 6.44 3.98
N GLY A 148 3.87 6.06 2.71
CA GLY A 148 2.82 6.61 1.86
C GLY A 148 1.42 6.36 2.41
N MET A 149 1.16 5.17 2.97
CA MET A 149 -0.11 4.87 3.64
C MET A 149 -0.30 5.75 4.87
N TYR A 150 0.72 5.86 5.73
CA TYR A 150 0.65 6.62 6.97
C TYR A 150 0.42 8.11 6.74
N THR A 151 1.03 8.70 5.71
CA THR A 151 0.80 10.10 5.31
C THR A 151 -0.66 10.40 4.99
N LEU A 152 -1.42 9.45 4.45
CA LEU A 152 -2.86 9.64 4.22
C LEU A 152 -3.72 9.28 5.43
N LEU A 153 -3.37 8.20 6.14
CA LEU A 153 -4.11 7.78 7.32
C LEU A 153 -4.04 8.80 8.45
N SER A 154 -2.94 9.55 8.58
CA SER A 154 -2.82 10.66 9.52
C SER A 154 -3.80 11.80 9.24
N ASN A 155 -4.38 11.89 8.03
CA ASN A 155 -5.40 12.88 7.70
C ASN A 155 -6.82 12.33 7.92
N LEU A 156 -6.98 11.00 8.00
CA LEU A 156 -8.28 10.34 8.21
C LEU A 156 -8.65 10.27 9.71
N LEU A 157 -7.61 10.15 10.56
CA LEU A 157 -7.69 10.04 12.01
C LEU A 157 -7.19 11.34 12.65
N VAL A 158 -7.57 11.56 13.92
CA VAL A 158 -7.15 12.76 14.68
C VAL A 158 -5.69 12.65 15.10
#